data_AF-A0A6G7VKZ5-F1
#
_entry.id   AF-A0A6G7VKZ5-F1
#
_cell.length_a   1.000
_cell.length_b   1.000
_cell.length_c   1.000
_cell.angle_alpha   90.00
_cell.angle_beta   90.00
_cell.angle_gamma   90.00
#
_symmetry.space_group_name_H-M   'P 1'
#
loop_
_entity.id
_entity.type
_entity.pdbx_description
1 polymer ?
#
loop_
_entity_poly.entity_id
_entity_poly.type
_entity_poly.pdbx_seq_one_letter_code
_entity_poly.pdbx_strand_id
1 'polypeptide(L)' 'METYSFLRQLADSWVLLVLTLIFLGVVAWAFRPGSRGMHNDAAAVPFRHDDAQLTRHNAPRTKGDGND' A
#
# COMPACT_ATOMS: atom_id res chain seq x y z
N MET A 1 -8.91 42.10 35.61
CA MET A 1 -9.68 41.36 34.58
C MET A 1 -8.80 40.79 33.47
N GLU A 2 -7.46 40.88 33.56
CA GLU A 2 -6.54 40.48 32.48
C GLU A 2 -6.36 38.95 32.34
N THR A 3 -6.31 38.22 33.45
CA THR A 3 -6.06 36.76 33.47
C THR A 3 -7.20 35.94 32.86
N TYR A 4 -8.46 36.34 33.09
CA TYR A 4 -9.62 35.64 32.54
C TYR A 4 -9.70 35.77 31.01
N SER A 5 -9.37 36.95 30.47
CA SER A 5 -9.32 37.21 29.03
C SER A 5 -8.27 36.32 28.36
N PHE A 6 -7.07 36.21 28.95
CA PHE A 6 -6.00 35.36 28.44
C PHE A 6 -6.38 33.87 28.41
N LEU A 7 -6.90 33.32 29.51
CA LEU A 7 -7.35 31.92 29.55
C LEU A 7 -8.48 31.64 28.54
N ARG A 8 -9.38 32.60 28.34
CA ARG A 8 -10.50 32.46 27.41
C ARG A 8 -10.06 32.51 25.94
N GLN A 9 -9.15 33.41 25.59
CA GLN A 9 -8.57 33.44 24.24
C GLN A 9 -7.80 32.16 23.94
N LEU A 10 -7.08 31.63 24.93
CA LEU A 10 -6.45 30.32 24.81
C LEU A 10 -7.53 29.25 24.52
N ALA A 11 -8.57 29.16 25.38
CA ALA A 11 -9.67 28.19 25.26
C ALA A 11 -10.43 28.23 23.93
N ASP A 12 -10.78 29.43 23.44
CA ASP A 12 -11.48 29.59 22.16
C ASP A 12 -10.62 29.15 20.96
N SER A 13 -9.29 29.21 21.08
CA SER A 13 -8.34 28.84 20.01
C SER A 13 -8.10 27.32 19.89
N TRP A 14 -8.29 26.57 20.99
CA TRP A 14 -7.98 25.13 21.04
C TRP A 14 -8.91 24.30 20.15
N VAL A 15 -10.19 24.64 20.08
CA VAL A 15 -11.15 23.90 19.27
C VAL A 15 -10.80 23.98 17.78
N LEU A 16 -10.43 25.17 17.29
CA LEU A 16 -9.98 25.36 15.91
C LEU A 16 -8.66 24.63 15.63
N LEU A 17 -7.72 24.64 16.59
CA LEU A 17 -6.47 23.87 16.48
C LEU A 17 -6.73 22.36 16.41
N VAL A 18 -7.61 21.82 17.25
CA VAL A 18 -7.95 20.39 17.24
C VAL A 18 -8.57 19.98 15.90
N LEU A 19 -9.53 20.74 15.37
CA LEU A 19 -10.11 20.49 14.05
C LEU A 19 -9.04 20.51 12.95
N THR A 20 -8.13 21.49 12.99
CA THR A 20 -7.04 21.62 12.02
C THR A 20 -6.07 20.44 12.11
N LEU A 21 -5.70 20.00 13.31
CA LEU A 21 -4.85 18.83 13.52
C LEU A 21 -5.51 17.53 13.05
N ILE A 22 -6.80 17.35 13.34
CA ILE A 22 -7.58 16.19 12.85
C ILE A 22 -7.60 16.19 11.32
N PHE A 23 -7.90 17.35 10.71
CA PHE A 23 -7.89 17.50 9.26
C PHE A 23 -6.53 17.13 8.66
N LEU A 24 -5.44 17.70 9.17
CA LEU A 24 -4.08 17.36 8.74
C LEU A 24 -3.76 15.88 8.97
N GLY A 25 -4.23 15.29 10.07
CA GLY A 25 -4.08 13.86 10.36
C GLY A 25 -4.78 12.98 9.33
N VAL A 26 -6.02 13.31 8.95
CA VAL A 26 -6.78 12.61 7.89
C VAL A 26 -6.12 12.80 6.53
N VAL A 27 -5.66 14.01 6.22
CA VAL A 27 -4.94 14.32 4.98
C VAL A 27 -3.65 13.50 4.90
N ALA A 28 -2.84 13.51 5.96
CA ALA A 28 -1.62 12.74 6.05
C ALA A 28 -1.89 11.23 6.01
N TRP A 29 -3.00 10.76 6.56
CA TRP A 29 -3.43 9.36 6.48
C TRP A 29 -3.91 8.97 5.07
N ALA A 30 -4.63 9.84 4.38
CA ALA A 30 -5.03 9.63 2.98
C ALA A 30 -3.82 9.58 2.04
N PHE A 31 -2.79 10.39 2.32
CA PHE A 31 -1.52 10.36 1.61
C PHE A 31 -0.54 9.30 2.15
N ARG A 32 -0.81 8.67 3.31
CA ARG A 32 -0.01 7.55 3.82
C ARG A 32 -0.20 6.42 2.81
N PRO A 33 0.85 6.05 2.06
CA PRO A 33 0.73 5.03 1.04
C PRO A 33 0.80 3.66 1.74
N GLY A 34 -0.30 3.29 2.41
CA GLY A 34 -0.44 2.04 3.17
C GLY A 34 -0.44 0.78 2.31
N SER A 35 -0.40 0.90 0.98
CA SER A 35 -0.39 -0.23 0.04
C SER A 35 0.57 0.04 -1.14
N ARG A 36 1.84 0.32 -0.86
CA ARG A 36 2.91 0.19 -1.87
C ARG A 36 3.61 -1.18 -1.82
N GLY A 37 3.25 -2.04 -0.86
CA GLY A 37 3.81 -3.40 -0.74
C GLY A 37 3.02 -4.48 -1.51
N MET A 38 1.68 -4.41 -1.54
CA MET A 38 0.86 -5.50 -2.08
C MET A 38 0.69 -5.50 -3.60
N HIS A 39 0.94 -4.37 -4.28
CA HIS A 39 0.85 -4.33 -5.74
C HIS A 39 2.04 -5.00 -6.45
N ASN A 40 3.18 -5.18 -5.77
CA ASN A 40 4.29 -5.95 -6.32
C ASN A 40 4.02 -7.46 -6.32
N ASP A 41 3.27 -7.98 -5.34
CA ASP A 41 2.93 -9.41 -5.26
C ASP A 41 1.89 -9.81 -6.32
N ALA A 42 0.90 -8.95 -6.58
CA ALA A 42 -0.13 -9.20 -7.60
C ALA A 42 0.41 -9.12 -9.04
N ALA A 43 1.40 -8.24 -9.29
CA ALA A 43 2.02 -8.11 -10.60
C ALA A 43 2.94 -9.28 -10.97
N ALA A 44 3.39 -10.07 -9.98
CA ALA A 44 4.22 -11.25 -10.22
C ALA A 44 3.40 -12.49 -10.66
N VAL A 45 2.07 -12.49 -10.52
CA VAL A 45 1.21 -13.64 -10.84
C VAL A 45 1.24 -14.03 -12.33
N PRO A 46 1.14 -13.08 -13.30
CA PRO A 46 1.19 -13.43 -14.72
C PRO A 46 2.55 -13.98 -15.17
N PHE A 47 3.66 -13.42 -14.65
CA PHE A 47 5.02 -13.79 -15.07
C PHE A 47 5.48 -15.16 -14.55
N ARG A 48 4.87 -15.70 -13.49
CA ARG A 48 5.18 -17.06 -13.00
C ARG A 48 4.80 -18.16 -14.00
N HIS A 49 3.92 -17.88 -14.95
CA HIS A 49 3.50 -18.85 -15.95
C HIS A 49 4.46 -18.96 -17.15
N ASP A 50 5.29 -17.94 -17.40
CA ASP A 50 6.23 -17.93 -18.53
C ASP A 50 7.45 -18.83 -18.24
N ASP A 51 7.99 -18.79 -17.03
CA ASP A 51 9.14 -19.62 -16.60
C ASP A 51 8.80 -21.13 -16.60
N ALA A 52 7.58 -21.46 -16.20
CA ALA A 52 7.08 -22.83 -16.18
C ALA A 52 6.89 -23.40 -17.59
N GLN A 53 6.59 -22.56 -18.60
CA GLN A 53 6.49 -22.99 -20.00
C GLN A 53 7.86 -23.25 -20.61
N LEU A 54 8.87 -22.42 -20.30
CA LEU A 54 10.24 -22.61 -20.79
C LEU A 54 10.85 -23.94 -20.34
N THR A 55 10.53 -24.38 -19.12
CA THR A 55 11.00 -25.67 -18.58
C THR A 55 10.36 -26.88 -19.27
N ARG A 56 9.07 -26.79 -19.66
CA ARG A 56 8.39 -27.89 -20.38
C ARG A 56 8.81 -28.00 -21.85
N HIS A 57 9.16 -26.88 -22.49
CA HIS A 57 9.61 -26.88 -23.88
C HIS A 57 10.99 -27.53 -24.06
N ASN A 58 11.85 -27.45 -23.04
CA ASN A 58 13.21 -28.02 -23.06
C ASN A 58 13.30 -29.39 -22.35
N ALA A 59 12.17 -30.05 -22.06
CA ALA A 59 12.22 -31.44 -21.62
C ALA A 59 12.73 -32.29 -22.80
N PRO A 60 13.80 -33.09 -22.65
CA PRO A 60 14.27 -33.95 -23.71
C PRO A 60 13.12 -34.87 -24.10
N ARG A 61 12.63 -34.75 -25.35
CA ARG A 61 11.68 -35.69 -25.92
C ARG A 61 12.36 -37.05 -25.93
N THR A 62 12.11 -37.87 -24.92
CA THR A 62 12.48 -39.28 -24.92
C THR A 62 11.64 -39.93 -26.01
N LYS A 63 12.16 -39.92 -27.23
CA LYS A 63 11.63 -40.69 -28.35
C LYS A 63 11.80 -42.15 -27.99
N GLY A 64 10.70 -42.74 -27.52
CA GLY A 64 10.65 -44.08 -26.94
C GLY A 64 9.29 -44.73 -27.11
N ASP A 65 8.54 -44.33 -28.13
CA ASP A 65 7.37 -45.03 -28.66
C ASP A 65 7.77 -45.73 -29.96
N GLY A 66 8.62 -46.75 -29.81
CA GLY A 66 8.98 -47.66 -30.89
C GLY A 66 9.00 -49.08 -30.36
N ASN A 67 7.83 -49.72 -30.38
CA ASN A 67 7.74 -51.17 -30.31
C ASN A 67 6.49 -51.61 -31.09
N ASP A 68 6.65 -51.54 -32.41
CA ASP A 68 5.91 -52.30 -33.42
C ASP A 68 6.86 -53.35 -33.99
#